data_AF-A0A5J4VDT4-F1
#
_entry.id   AF-A0A5J4VDT4-F1
#
_cell.length_a   1.000
_cell.length_b   1.000
_cell.length_c   1.000
_cell.angle_alpha   90.00
_cell.angle_beta   90.00
_cell.angle_gamma   90.00
#
_symmetry.space_group_name_H-M   'P 1'
#
loop_
_entity.id
_entity.type
_entity.pdbx_description
1 polymer ?
#
loop_
_entity_poly.entity_id
_entity_poly.type
_entity_poly.pdbx_seq_one_letter_code
_entity_poly.pdbx_strand_id
1 'polypeptide(L)'
;MLNSIDQQDLEILTTLLLPGIDKNLALNLLSQYNDQPNKLDLIYDQIHQKYQDSYPKEKDKTLKQNVKNRFDSFDTQVSQNYQTNAVNYLSNIYRLIPTDTLSQVLSKFNHHLTPTISFLKKNIVRHPGIFVIKGGIDGVEGTETIIYALDSPHQLVQLSEFLQDALFQEEIAEIERERSELNLIRQQNWIKSEEIYNKREKGEKLFVCCICGYEFLDRETVACSAGHKICCGCLHEQIILNLKESIANNSCIGDEQGLCTEKYPDAALQYVLDPEDYQRFQNIETALILSQLKDTKLLSCPFCNYSEIAPSNVKIDEIITFHCKNPQCGVVSCRKCEKLYHLPDLCPPMKAQKGIQSLRMAVIAAVETILLRGCPGCKTKGMKYYGCNFMTCKQCKTKYCYVCSNPIVEDPPHFDKAPTFCPRYEDSLIEDPRRVREGAEKAVRDWKAQNPDFANLEIDITEFMIK
;
A
#
# COMPACT_ATOMS: atom_id res chain seq x y z
N MET A 1 -41.36 22.75 -8.88
CA MET A 1 -40.90 22.21 -10.17
C MET A 1 -40.60 23.41 -11.06
N LEU A 2 -39.35 23.58 -11.47
CA LEU A 2 -38.93 24.68 -12.36
C LEU A 2 -39.38 24.34 -13.79
N ASN A 3 -39.82 25.34 -14.54
CA ASN A 3 -40.20 25.14 -15.94
C ASN A 3 -38.93 24.88 -16.78
N SER A 4 -39.06 24.31 -17.98
CA SER A 4 -37.90 23.96 -18.84
C SER A 4 -36.99 25.16 -19.13
N ILE A 5 -37.59 26.35 -19.24
CA ILE A 5 -36.91 27.64 -19.43
C ILE A 5 -36.06 27.98 -18.19
N ASP A 6 -36.60 27.83 -16.98
CA ASP A 6 -35.88 28.13 -15.74
C ASP A 6 -34.73 27.16 -15.46
N GLN A 7 -34.87 25.89 -15.90
CA GLN A 7 -33.78 24.92 -15.82
C GLN A 7 -32.64 25.28 -16.79
N GLN A 8 -32.97 25.74 -18.00
CA GLN A 8 -32.00 26.18 -18.99
C GLN A 8 -31.29 27.46 -18.54
N ASP A 9 -32.02 28.43 -18.01
CA ASP A 9 -31.44 29.68 -17.50
C ASP A 9 -30.56 29.44 -16.28
N LEU A 10 -30.95 28.51 -15.41
CA LEU A 10 -30.13 28.10 -14.27
C LEU A 10 -28.85 27.37 -14.68
N GLU A 11 -28.92 26.52 -15.70
CA GLU A 11 -27.73 25.88 -16.27
C GLU A 11 -26.80 26.95 -16.85
N ILE A 12 -27.31 27.89 -17.64
CA ILE A 12 -26.52 29.00 -18.19
C ILE A 12 -25.91 29.85 -17.07
N LEU A 13 -26.68 30.16 -16.02
CA LEU A 13 -26.23 30.99 -14.92
C LEU A 13 -25.12 30.31 -14.10
N THR A 14 -25.29 29.03 -13.77
CA THR A 14 -24.37 28.28 -12.89
C THR A 14 -23.13 27.73 -13.59
N THR A 15 -23.18 27.55 -14.92
CA THR A 15 -22.07 26.99 -15.71
C THR A 15 -21.33 28.02 -16.54
N LEU A 16 -22.03 29.04 -17.07
CA LEU A 16 -21.45 29.98 -18.04
C LEU A 16 -21.28 31.39 -17.46
N LEU A 17 -22.24 31.92 -16.71
CA LEU A 17 -22.21 33.33 -16.24
C LEU A 17 -21.50 33.48 -14.90
N LEU A 18 -21.83 32.63 -13.93
CA LEU A 18 -21.28 32.66 -12.57
C LEU A 18 -20.84 31.24 -12.19
N PRO A 19 -19.72 30.74 -12.73
CA PRO A 19 -19.31 29.35 -12.57
C PRO A 19 -19.21 28.92 -11.10
N GLY A 20 -20.01 27.91 -10.76
CA GLY A 20 -20.05 27.32 -9.43
C GLY A 20 -20.78 28.18 -8.39
N ILE A 21 -21.50 29.24 -8.79
CA ILE A 21 -22.34 30.00 -7.85
C ILE A 21 -23.29 29.08 -7.09
N ASP A 22 -23.49 29.36 -5.80
CA ASP A 22 -24.45 28.67 -4.96
C ASP A 22 -25.81 28.63 -5.67
N LYS A 23 -26.32 27.42 -5.87
CA LYS A 23 -27.52 27.23 -6.69
C LYS A 23 -28.77 27.85 -6.07
N ASN A 24 -28.84 27.92 -4.74
CA ASN A 24 -29.98 28.57 -4.07
C ASN A 24 -29.95 30.08 -4.29
N LEU A 25 -28.76 30.70 -4.22
CA LEU A 25 -28.57 32.09 -4.60
C LEU A 25 -28.95 32.32 -6.07
N ALA A 26 -28.51 31.47 -6.98
CA ALA A 26 -28.84 31.54 -8.41
C ALA A 26 -30.35 31.44 -8.70
N LEU A 27 -31.04 30.49 -8.05
CA LEU A 27 -32.49 30.30 -8.18
C LEU A 27 -33.28 31.49 -7.63
N ASN A 28 -32.88 32.02 -6.48
CA ASN A 28 -33.51 33.20 -5.90
C ASN A 28 -33.38 34.41 -6.84
N LEU A 29 -32.21 34.59 -7.47
CA LEU A 29 -31.98 35.67 -8.42
C LEU A 29 -32.78 35.48 -9.71
N LEU A 30 -32.86 34.26 -10.25
CA LEU A 30 -33.72 33.96 -11.40
C LEU A 30 -35.19 34.25 -11.11
N SER A 31 -35.67 33.92 -9.91
CA SER A 31 -37.04 34.23 -9.50
C SER A 31 -37.29 35.73 -9.38
N GLN A 32 -36.28 36.51 -8.97
CA GLN A 32 -36.37 37.96 -8.84
C GLN A 32 -36.54 38.68 -10.19
N TYR A 33 -35.98 38.13 -11.27
CA TYR A 33 -35.98 38.74 -12.61
C TYR A 33 -36.80 37.96 -13.64
N ASN A 34 -37.76 37.13 -13.21
CA ASN A 34 -38.43 36.16 -14.07
C ASN A 34 -39.12 36.77 -15.32
N ASP A 35 -39.61 38.00 -15.20
CA ASP A 35 -40.32 38.72 -16.28
C ASP A 35 -39.40 39.58 -17.18
N GLN A 36 -38.08 39.54 -16.99
CA GLN A 36 -37.12 40.37 -17.75
C GLN A 36 -36.47 39.58 -18.89
N PRO A 37 -36.49 40.08 -20.14
CA PRO A 37 -35.87 39.39 -21.28
C PRO A 37 -34.35 39.27 -21.15
N ASN A 38 -33.69 40.18 -20.42
CA ASN A 38 -32.24 40.17 -20.16
C ASN A 38 -31.89 39.73 -18.72
N LYS A 39 -32.73 38.90 -18.09
CA LYS A 39 -32.60 38.52 -16.68
C LYS A 39 -31.22 37.97 -16.31
N LEU A 40 -30.60 37.20 -17.20
CA LEU A 40 -29.28 36.60 -16.97
C LEU A 40 -28.17 37.66 -16.85
N ASP A 41 -28.21 38.70 -17.68
CA ASP A 41 -27.22 39.80 -17.63
C ASP A 41 -27.44 40.66 -16.38
N LEU A 42 -28.69 40.95 -16.03
CA LEU A 42 -29.04 41.69 -14.81
C LEU A 42 -28.56 40.98 -13.54
N ILE A 43 -28.70 39.65 -13.49
CA ILE A 43 -28.23 38.83 -12.37
C ILE A 43 -26.71 38.84 -12.30
N TYR A 44 -26.04 38.71 -13.45
CA TYR A 44 -24.59 38.77 -13.53
C TYR A 44 -24.06 40.13 -13.04
N ASP A 45 -24.61 41.22 -13.53
CA ASP A 45 -24.23 42.58 -13.13
C ASP A 45 -24.47 42.82 -11.64
N GLN A 46 -25.60 42.37 -11.10
CA GLN A 46 -25.91 42.49 -9.68
C GLN A 46 -24.91 41.70 -8.81
N ILE A 47 -24.57 40.48 -9.21
CA ILE A 47 -23.60 39.66 -8.49
C ILE A 47 -22.20 40.27 -8.58
N HIS A 48 -21.80 40.74 -9.76
CA HIS A 48 -20.49 41.35 -9.96
C HIS A 48 -20.36 42.70 -9.22
N GLN A 49 -21.42 43.51 -9.19
CA GLN A 49 -21.45 44.75 -8.41
C GLN A 49 -21.39 44.50 -6.90
N LYS A 50 -22.05 43.44 -6.42
CA LYS A 50 -22.14 43.12 -4.99
C LYS A 50 -20.94 42.35 -4.46
N TYR A 51 -20.38 41.43 -5.25
CA TYR A 51 -19.38 40.46 -4.81
C TYR A 51 -18.10 40.45 -5.66
N GLN A 52 -18.05 41.18 -6.78
CA GLN A 52 -16.96 41.11 -7.76
C GLN A 52 -16.73 39.65 -8.20
N ASP A 53 -15.54 39.09 -7.95
CA ASP A 53 -15.17 37.70 -8.26
C ASP A 53 -15.32 36.74 -7.06
N SER A 54 -15.77 37.23 -5.90
CA SER A 54 -15.85 36.50 -4.62
C SER A 54 -17.27 36.11 -4.23
N TYR A 55 -18.13 35.84 -5.22
CA TYR A 55 -19.51 35.42 -4.95
C TYR A 55 -19.58 34.02 -4.32
N PRO A 56 -20.61 33.72 -3.51
CA PRO A 56 -20.78 32.42 -2.87
C PRO A 56 -20.81 31.30 -3.90
N LYS A 57 -19.87 30.35 -3.80
CA LYS A 57 -19.80 29.16 -4.67
C LYS A 57 -20.21 27.90 -3.90
N GLU A 58 -20.80 26.93 -4.60
CA GLU A 58 -20.99 25.59 -4.06
C GLU A 58 -19.64 25.05 -3.56
N LYS A 59 -19.60 24.53 -2.34
CA LYS A 59 -18.39 23.91 -1.79
C LYS A 59 -18.07 22.66 -2.62
N ASP A 60 -17.04 22.74 -3.46
CA ASP A 60 -16.51 21.61 -4.20
C ASP A 60 -16.03 20.52 -3.22
N LYS A 61 -16.88 19.53 -2.97
CA LYS A 61 -16.41 18.22 -2.53
C LYS A 61 -15.92 17.51 -3.79
N THR A 62 -14.69 17.81 -4.18
CA THR A 62 -13.96 17.00 -5.14
C THR A 62 -13.88 15.58 -4.58
N LEU A 63 -14.67 14.67 -5.14
CA LEU A 63 -14.44 13.24 -4.99
C LEU A 63 -13.07 12.97 -5.62
N LYS A 64 -12.07 12.73 -4.77
CA LYS A 64 -10.79 12.21 -5.23
C LYS A 64 -10.98 10.77 -5.71
N GLN A 65 -11.27 10.61 -6.99
CA GLN A 65 -10.88 9.42 -7.71
C GLN A 65 -9.86 9.85 -8.76
N ASN A 66 -8.58 9.68 -8.40
CA ASN A 66 -7.46 9.76 -9.32
C ASN A 66 -7.32 8.40 -10.03
N VAL A 67 -8.38 7.99 -10.72
CA VAL A 67 -8.25 6.92 -11.71
C VAL A 67 -7.80 7.62 -12.98
N LYS A 68 -6.58 7.33 -13.43
CA LYS A 68 -6.04 7.86 -14.68
C LYS A 68 -7.02 7.47 -15.80
N ASN A 69 -7.74 8.43 -16.36
CA ASN A 69 -8.70 8.18 -17.43
C ASN A 69 -7.88 7.81 -18.67
N ARG A 70 -8.30 6.77 -19.39
CA ARG A 70 -7.63 6.32 -20.64
C ARG A 70 -7.53 7.45 -21.68
N PHE A 71 -8.38 8.48 -21.58
CA PHE A 71 -8.41 9.64 -22.46
C PHE A 71 -7.56 10.83 -21.94
N ASP A 72 -6.85 10.71 -20.81
CA ASP A 72 -5.98 11.77 -20.28
C ASP A 72 -4.67 11.95 -21.08
N SER A 73 -4.24 10.92 -21.82
CA SER A 73 -3.06 10.99 -22.69
C SER A 73 -3.42 11.59 -24.06
N PHE A 74 -2.49 12.36 -24.61
CA PHE A 74 -2.59 12.94 -25.95
C PHE A 74 -1.35 12.63 -26.79
N ASP A 75 -0.67 11.51 -26.51
CA ASP A 75 0.58 11.13 -27.19
C ASP A 75 0.36 10.61 -28.63
N THR A 76 -0.89 10.36 -29.00
CA THR A 76 -1.29 9.82 -30.30
C THR A 76 -1.82 10.89 -31.25
N GLN A 77 -2.18 10.49 -32.48
CA GLN A 77 -2.91 11.34 -33.43
C GLN A 77 -4.33 10.79 -33.60
N VAL A 78 -5.32 11.68 -33.62
CA VAL A 78 -6.74 11.33 -33.80
C VAL A 78 -7.18 11.56 -35.24
N SER A 79 -8.24 10.87 -35.66
CA SER A 79 -8.76 10.95 -37.04
C SER A 79 -9.34 12.33 -37.37
N GLN A 80 -9.47 12.66 -38.66
CA GLN A 80 -10.11 13.93 -39.07
C GLN A 80 -11.58 14.02 -38.62
N ASN A 81 -12.29 12.89 -38.58
CA ASN A 81 -13.66 12.81 -38.10
C ASN A 81 -13.71 13.11 -36.60
N TYR A 82 -12.79 12.53 -35.82
CA TYR A 82 -12.63 12.83 -34.40
C TYR A 82 -12.37 14.34 -34.20
N GLN A 83 -11.41 14.93 -34.93
CA GLN A 83 -11.07 16.35 -34.78
C GLN A 83 -12.29 17.24 -35.01
N THR A 84 -13.06 16.95 -36.07
CA THR A 84 -14.29 17.68 -36.40
C THR A 84 -15.33 17.53 -35.29
N ASN A 85 -15.52 16.31 -34.78
CA ASN A 85 -16.45 16.04 -33.69
C ASN A 85 -16.03 16.72 -32.37
N ALA A 86 -14.74 16.75 -32.06
CA ALA A 86 -14.20 17.41 -30.87
C ALA A 86 -14.43 18.93 -30.92
N VAL A 87 -14.20 19.57 -32.06
CA VAL A 87 -14.51 20.99 -32.26
C VAL A 87 -16.01 21.25 -32.09
N ASN A 88 -16.87 20.45 -32.73
CA ASN A 88 -18.32 20.59 -32.61
C ASN A 88 -18.81 20.42 -31.16
N TYR A 89 -18.24 19.45 -30.44
CA TYR A 89 -18.55 19.21 -29.03
C TYR A 89 -18.16 20.42 -28.17
N LEU A 90 -16.93 20.95 -28.34
CA LEU A 90 -16.50 22.14 -27.62
C LEU A 90 -17.33 23.38 -27.98
N SER A 91 -17.71 23.57 -29.25
CA SER A 91 -18.57 24.67 -29.67
C SER A 91 -19.96 24.62 -29.03
N ASN A 92 -20.49 23.41 -28.78
CA ASN A 92 -21.74 23.23 -28.05
C ASN A 92 -21.62 23.60 -26.56
N ILE A 93 -20.46 23.37 -25.95
CA ILE A 93 -20.19 23.72 -24.53
C ILE A 93 -19.84 25.21 -24.39
N TYR A 94 -18.90 25.70 -25.21
CA TYR A 94 -18.34 27.04 -25.16
C TYR A 94 -18.89 27.91 -26.29
N ARG A 95 -20.22 28.07 -26.31
CA ARG A 95 -20.97 28.66 -27.44
C ARG A 95 -20.58 30.10 -27.81
N LEU A 96 -19.94 30.82 -26.90
CA LEU A 96 -19.53 32.22 -27.11
C LEU A 96 -18.05 32.36 -27.48
N ILE A 97 -17.30 31.26 -27.57
CA ILE A 97 -15.89 31.28 -27.95
C ILE A 97 -15.78 30.99 -29.46
N PRO A 98 -15.01 31.79 -30.23
CA PRO A 98 -14.79 31.51 -31.64
C PRO A 98 -14.26 30.09 -31.90
N THR A 99 -14.78 29.42 -32.93
CA THR A 99 -14.38 28.05 -33.30
C THR A 99 -12.89 27.93 -33.62
N ASP A 100 -12.30 28.97 -34.22
CA ASP A 100 -10.87 29.04 -34.49
C ASP A 100 -10.06 28.95 -33.20
N THR A 101 -10.50 29.65 -32.15
CA THR A 101 -9.86 29.59 -30.84
C THR A 101 -9.99 28.22 -30.22
N LEU A 102 -11.18 27.60 -30.27
CA LEU A 102 -11.38 26.23 -29.77
C LEU A 102 -10.50 25.22 -30.51
N SER A 103 -10.31 25.40 -31.81
CA SER A 103 -9.45 24.57 -32.65
C SER A 103 -7.97 24.75 -32.30
N GLN A 104 -7.54 25.97 -31.99
CA GLN A 104 -6.18 26.24 -31.50
C GLN A 104 -5.92 25.64 -30.12
N VAL A 105 -6.90 25.66 -29.21
CA VAL A 105 -6.73 25.00 -27.91
C VAL A 105 -6.65 23.48 -28.08
N LEU A 106 -7.46 22.90 -28.97
CA LEU A 106 -7.39 21.47 -29.31
C LEU A 106 -6.02 21.09 -29.87
N SER A 107 -5.44 21.90 -30.76
CA SER A 107 -4.15 21.57 -31.38
C SER A 107 -3.00 21.46 -30.37
N LYS A 108 -3.06 22.23 -29.27
CA LYS A 108 -2.13 22.11 -28.12
C LYS A 108 -2.10 20.70 -27.50
N PHE A 109 -3.22 19.97 -27.57
CA PHE A 109 -3.38 18.63 -27.01
C PHE A 109 -3.55 17.57 -28.11
N ASN A 110 -2.91 17.74 -29.27
CA ASN A 110 -3.04 16.83 -30.42
C ASN A 110 -4.50 16.52 -30.77
N HIS A 111 -5.38 17.50 -30.60
CA HIS A 111 -6.82 17.44 -30.81
C HIS A 111 -7.59 16.47 -29.91
N HIS A 112 -7.01 15.97 -28.82
CA HIS A 112 -7.70 15.12 -27.85
C HIS A 112 -8.66 15.96 -26.99
N LEU A 113 -9.88 15.46 -26.81
CA LEU A 113 -10.96 16.22 -26.22
C LEU A 113 -10.84 16.35 -24.69
N THR A 114 -10.67 15.25 -23.97
CA THR A 114 -10.59 15.21 -22.49
C THR A 114 -9.52 16.14 -21.91
N PRO A 115 -8.25 16.11 -22.34
CA PRO A 115 -7.23 17.04 -21.84
C PRO A 115 -7.54 18.49 -22.20
N THR A 116 -8.14 18.73 -23.36
CA THR A 116 -8.60 20.07 -23.76
C THR A 116 -9.70 20.60 -22.84
N ILE A 117 -10.71 19.77 -22.54
CA ILE A 117 -11.78 20.13 -21.58
C ILE A 117 -11.19 20.41 -20.20
N SER A 118 -10.29 19.57 -19.72
CA SER A 118 -9.62 19.74 -18.43
C SER A 118 -8.84 21.05 -18.36
N PHE A 119 -8.08 21.37 -19.42
CA PHE A 119 -7.38 22.64 -19.54
C PHE A 119 -8.32 23.84 -19.55
N LEU A 120 -9.37 23.82 -20.38
CA LEU A 120 -10.33 24.91 -20.47
C LEU A 120 -11.04 25.12 -19.13
N LYS A 121 -11.58 24.07 -18.50
CA LYS A 121 -12.25 24.14 -17.19
C LYS A 121 -11.39 24.81 -16.11
N LYS A 122 -10.08 24.53 -16.11
CA LYS A 122 -9.15 25.05 -15.10
C LYS A 122 -8.65 26.46 -15.38
N ASN A 123 -8.54 26.84 -16.66
CA ASN A 123 -7.78 28.03 -17.06
C ASN A 123 -8.62 29.11 -17.75
N ILE A 124 -9.88 28.86 -18.08
CA ILE A 124 -10.75 29.88 -18.65
C ILE A 124 -11.40 30.73 -17.55
N VAL A 125 -11.29 32.05 -17.71
CA VAL A 125 -11.97 33.04 -16.87
C VAL A 125 -12.86 33.89 -17.79
N ARG A 126 -14.12 34.09 -17.40
CA ARG A 126 -15.06 34.92 -18.15
C ARG A 126 -15.17 36.31 -17.51
N HIS A 127 -15.11 37.33 -18.34
CA HIS A 127 -15.41 38.72 -18.00
C HIS A 127 -16.56 39.23 -18.89
N PRO A 128 -17.14 40.41 -18.63
CA PRO A 128 -18.11 41.01 -19.53
C PRO A 128 -17.51 41.18 -20.94
N GLY A 129 -18.10 40.53 -21.94
CA GLY A 129 -17.70 40.62 -23.35
C GLY A 129 -16.39 39.93 -23.76
N ILE A 130 -15.61 39.37 -22.83
CA ILE A 130 -14.33 38.70 -23.14
C ILE A 130 -14.12 37.44 -22.30
N PHE A 131 -13.27 36.54 -22.80
CA PHE A 131 -12.71 35.40 -22.07
C PHE A 131 -11.20 35.57 -21.97
N VAL A 132 -10.63 35.14 -20.84
CA VAL A 132 -9.18 35.08 -20.62
C VAL A 132 -8.81 33.62 -20.39
N ILE A 133 -7.98 33.06 -21.28
CA ILE A 133 -7.40 31.73 -21.12
C ILE A 133 -5.98 31.87 -20.57
N LYS A 134 -5.76 31.36 -19.36
CA LYS A 134 -4.43 31.34 -18.71
C LYS A 134 -3.57 30.19 -19.24
N GLY A 135 -2.27 30.43 -19.40
CA GLY A 135 -1.30 29.41 -19.82
C GLY A 135 -1.15 29.24 -21.33
N GLY A 136 -1.54 30.26 -22.10
CA GLY A 136 -1.30 30.40 -23.54
C GLY A 136 -2.04 29.39 -24.43
N ILE A 137 -2.65 29.88 -25.50
CA ILE A 137 -3.21 29.04 -26.58
C ILE A 137 -2.12 28.74 -27.64
N ASP A 138 -1.10 29.58 -27.72
CA ASP A 138 0.03 29.57 -28.66
C ASP A 138 1.19 28.64 -28.25
N GLY A 139 1.04 27.90 -27.15
CA GLY A 139 2.06 26.97 -26.65
C GLY A 139 3.13 27.60 -25.76
N VAL A 140 3.02 28.91 -25.46
CA VAL A 140 3.94 29.58 -24.52
C VAL A 140 3.38 29.49 -23.11
N GLU A 141 4.05 28.74 -22.24
CA GLU A 141 3.65 28.64 -20.83
C GLU A 141 3.77 30.01 -20.12
N GLY A 142 2.72 30.39 -19.40
CA GLY A 142 2.68 31.63 -18.61
C GLY A 142 2.09 32.85 -19.30
N THR A 143 1.62 32.75 -20.56
CA THR A 143 0.89 33.84 -21.23
C THR A 143 -0.62 33.78 -20.96
N GLU A 144 -1.30 34.92 -21.04
CA GLU A 144 -2.76 35.01 -21.01
C GLU A 144 -3.27 35.38 -22.40
N THR A 145 -4.31 34.69 -22.88
CA THR A 145 -4.94 34.99 -24.17
C THR A 145 -6.32 35.58 -23.95
N ILE A 146 -6.52 36.82 -24.39
CA ILE A 146 -7.81 37.52 -24.36
C ILE A 146 -8.58 37.19 -25.64
N ILE A 147 -9.82 36.77 -25.48
CA ILE A 147 -10.72 36.35 -26.56
C ILE A 147 -11.98 37.20 -26.45
N TYR A 148 -12.36 37.88 -27.53
CA TYR A 148 -13.64 38.55 -27.60
C TYR A 148 -14.76 37.53 -27.74
N ALA A 149 -15.79 37.64 -26.90
CA ALA A 149 -16.96 36.79 -27.01
C ALA A 149 -17.68 37.06 -28.34
N LEU A 150 -18.25 36.00 -28.92
CA LEU A 150 -19.12 36.14 -30.08
C LEU A 150 -20.38 36.93 -29.71
N ASP A 151 -20.82 37.83 -30.59
CA ASP A 151 -22.08 38.56 -30.42
C ASP A 151 -23.30 37.63 -30.40
N SER A 152 -23.19 36.46 -31.03
CA SER A 152 -24.23 35.45 -31.07
C SER A 152 -23.64 34.08 -30.73
N PRO A 153 -24.29 33.30 -29.83
CA PRO A 153 -23.85 31.95 -29.53
C PRO A 153 -23.87 31.04 -30.75
N HIS A 154 -22.89 30.13 -30.86
CA HIS A 154 -22.90 29.05 -31.84
C HIS A 154 -24.25 28.33 -31.86
N GLN A 155 -24.75 28.02 -33.05
CA GLN A 155 -25.89 27.12 -33.19
C GLN A 155 -25.50 25.74 -32.69
N LEU A 156 -26.40 25.10 -31.94
CA LEU A 156 -26.14 23.75 -31.44
C LEU A 156 -26.01 22.79 -32.62
N VAL A 157 -24.85 22.16 -32.72
CA VAL A 157 -24.59 21.14 -33.73
C VAL A 157 -24.99 19.80 -33.12
N GLN A 158 -25.92 19.09 -33.77
CA GLN A 158 -26.12 17.68 -33.43
C GLN A 158 -24.84 16.94 -33.79
N LEU A 159 -24.21 16.30 -32.80
CA LEU A 159 -23.04 15.46 -33.03
C LEU A 159 -23.47 14.35 -33.99
N SER A 160 -23.01 14.44 -35.23
CA SER A 160 -23.63 13.70 -36.34
C SER A 160 -23.33 12.21 -36.22
N GLU A 161 -24.35 11.37 -36.39
CA GLU A 161 -24.18 9.93 -36.63
C GLU A 161 -23.39 9.62 -37.92
N PHE A 162 -23.18 10.61 -38.80
CA PHE A 162 -22.48 10.48 -40.08
C PHE A 162 -20.95 10.58 -39.95
N LEU A 163 -20.43 11.30 -38.95
CA LEU A 163 -19.01 11.36 -38.62
C LEU A 163 -18.66 10.25 -37.63
N GLN A 164 -18.91 8.99 -38.03
CA GLN A 164 -18.66 7.81 -37.21
C GLN A 164 -17.18 7.71 -36.87
N ASP A 165 -16.85 7.94 -35.61
CA ASP A 165 -15.53 7.71 -35.05
C ASP A 165 -15.68 6.98 -33.70
N ALA A 166 -15.23 5.72 -33.67
CA ALA A 166 -15.43 4.86 -32.51
C ALA A 166 -14.69 5.39 -31.26
N LEU A 167 -13.50 5.97 -31.44
CA LEU A 167 -12.71 6.51 -30.34
C LEU A 167 -13.41 7.72 -29.72
N PHE A 168 -13.93 8.62 -30.55
CA PHE A 168 -14.72 9.77 -30.10
C PHE A 168 -15.99 9.34 -29.38
N GLN A 169 -16.73 8.37 -29.92
CA GLN A 169 -17.97 7.86 -29.31
C GLN A 169 -17.72 7.24 -27.93
N GLU A 170 -16.64 6.46 -27.78
CA GLU A 170 -16.25 5.91 -26.48
C GLU A 170 -15.89 7.02 -25.48
N GLU A 171 -15.18 8.07 -25.92
CA GLU A 171 -14.80 9.19 -25.07
C GLU A 171 -16.00 10.04 -24.61
N ILE A 172 -16.94 10.34 -25.52
CA ILE A 172 -18.17 11.06 -25.15
C ILE A 172 -19.01 10.24 -24.18
N ALA A 173 -19.14 8.93 -24.40
CA ALA A 173 -19.87 8.06 -23.47
C ALA A 173 -19.24 8.05 -22.07
N GLU A 174 -17.91 8.15 -21.97
CA GLU A 174 -17.19 8.30 -20.70
C GLU A 174 -17.52 9.65 -20.03
N ILE A 175 -17.35 10.76 -20.77
CA ILE A 175 -17.59 12.11 -20.27
C ILE A 175 -19.05 12.28 -19.82
N GLU A 176 -20.01 11.74 -20.57
CA GLU A 176 -21.44 11.79 -20.24
C GLU A 176 -21.78 10.94 -19.02
N ARG A 177 -21.11 9.80 -18.82
CA ARG A 177 -21.26 8.97 -17.63
C ARG A 177 -20.76 9.69 -16.39
N GLU A 178 -19.54 10.23 -16.43
CA GLU A 178 -18.97 11.03 -15.34
C GLU A 178 -19.87 12.23 -15.02
N ARG A 179 -20.36 12.93 -16.05
CA ARG A 179 -21.30 14.05 -15.88
C ARG A 179 -22.61 13.60 -15.23
N SER A 180 -23.14 12.44 -15.61
CA SER A 180 -24.39 11.88 -15.07
C SER A 180 -24.23 11.49 -13.60
N GLU A 181 -23.09 10.88 -13.22
CA GLU A 181 -22.77 10.54 -11.84
C GLU A 181 -22.64 11.80 -10.97
N LEU A 182 -21.91 12.81 -11.44
CA LEU A 182 -21.80 14.11 -10.76
C LEU A 182 -23.16 14.79 -10.61
N ASN A 183 -24.02 14.72 -11.63
CA ASN A 183 -25.37 15.26 -11.57
C ASN A 183 -26.24 14.54 -10.53
N LEU A 184 -26.11 13.21 -10.41
CA LEU A 184 -26.81 12.44 -9.38
C LEU A 184 -26.36 12.85 -7.97
N ILE A 185 -25.05 13.00 -7.76
CA ILE A 185 -24.49 13.47 -6.48
C ILE A 185 -25.00 14.87 -6.15
N ARG A 186 -25.02 15.79 -7.13
CA ARG A 186 -25.57 17.14 -6.96
C ARG A 186 -27.05 17.11 -6.60
N GLN A 187 -27.84 16.29 -7.28
CA GLN A 187 -29.27 16.13 -6.99
C GLN A 187 -29.51 15.62 -5.57
N GLN A 188 -28.75 14.60 -5.13
CA GLN A 188 -28.82 14.09 -3.76
C GLN A 188 -28.44 15.18 -2.73
N ASN A 189 -27.40 15.97 -3.00
CA ASN A 189 -27.01 17.08 -2.14
C ASN A 189 -28.08 18.19 -2.08
N TRP A 190 -28.79 18.47 -3.17
CA TRP A 190 -29.90 19.43 -3.17
C TRP A 190 -31.07 18.94 -2.32
N ILE A 191 -31.50 17.68 -2.51
CA ILE A 191 -32.57 17.06 -1.71
C ILE A 191 -32.20 17.12 -0.22
N LYS A 192 -30.95 16.80 0.13
CA LYS A 192 -30.44 16.92 1.50
C LYS A 192 -30.52 18.35 2.02
N SER A 193 -30.10 19.33 1.22
CA SER A 193 -30.06 20.74 1.64
C SER A 193 -31.45 21.30 1.87
N GLU A 194 -32.40 20.95 0.99
CA GLU A 194 -33.82 21.26 1.14
C GLU A 194 -34.40 20.65 2.42
N GLU A 195 -34.08 19.39 2.73
CA GLU A 195 -34.52 18.74 3.96
C GLU A 195 -33.97 19.43 5.21
N ILE A 196 -32.68 19.77 5.23
CA ILE A 196 -32.04 20.52 6.32
C ILE A 196 -32.73 21.87 6.53
N TYR A 197 -32.98 22.61 5.45
CA TYR A 197 -33.68 23.89 5.48
C TYR A 197 -35.09 23.73 6.08
N ASN A 198 -35.87 22.79 5.57
CA ASN A 198 -37.23 22.52 6.03
C ASN A 198 -37.29 22.11 7.51
N LYS A 199 -36.30 21.35 8.00
CA LYS A 199 -36.21 21.00 9.43
C LYS A 199 -35.95 22.24 10.30
N ARG A 200 -35.04 23.12 9.86
CA ARG A 200 -34.74 24.37 10.59
C ARG A 200 -35.96 25.28 10.67
N GLU A 201 -36.69 25.46 9.57
CA GLU A 201 -37.93 26.27 9.55
C GLU A 201 -39.01 25.71 10.49
N LYS A 202 -39.10 24.38 10.61
CA LYS A 202 -40.01 23.70 11.55
C LYS A 202 -39.54 23.69 13.00
N GLY A 203 -38.33 24.20 13.29
CA GLY A 203 -37.71 24.11 14.61
C GLY A 203 -37.31 22.69 15.02
N GLU A 204 -37.21 21.76 14.07
CA GLU A 204 -36.71 20.42 14.32
C GLU A 204 -35.18 20.45 14.50
N LYS A 205 -34.69 19.77 15.54
CA LYS A 205 -33.25 19.73 15.82
C LYS A 205 -32.53 18.79 14.85
N LEU A 206 -31.41 19.27 14.33
CA LEU A 206 -30.41 18.46 13.63
C LEU A 206 -29.42 17.89 14.63
N PHE A 207 -28.79 16.78 14.27
CA PHE A 207 -27.73 16.21 15.10
C PHE A 207 -26.43 16.98 14.88
N VAL A 208 -25.80 17.44 15.97
CA VAL A 208 -24.49 18.08 15.92
C VAL A 208 -23.42 17.05 16.29
N CYS A 209 -22.47 16.81 15.39
CA CYS A 209 -21.39 15.86 15.64
C CYS A 209 -20.38 16.45 16.62
N CYS A 210 -20.07 15.74 17.71
CA CYS A 210 -19.07 16.17 18.69
C CYS A 210 -17.63 16.22 18.14
N ILE A 211 -17.34 15.52 17.04
CA ILE A 211 -16.01 15.46 16.44
C ILE A 211 -15.74 16.66 15.52
N CYS A 212 -16.65 16.95 14.59
CA CYS A 212 -16.45 18.00 13.58
C CYS A 212 -17.28 19.27 13.81
N GLY A 213 -18.22 19.25 14.76
CA GLY A 213 -19.06 20.40 15.10
C GLY A 213 -20.14 20.76 14.07
N TYR A 214 -20.29 19.98 13.00
CA TYR A 214 -21.30 20.23 11.95
C TYR A 214 -22.63 19.54 12.24
N GLU A 215 -23.69 20.05 11.59
CA GLU A 215 -25.04 19.52 11.66
C GLU A 215 -25.29 18.45 10.58
N PHE A 216 -26.00 17.40 10.97
CA PHE A 216 -26.30 16.24 10.13
C PHE A 216 -27.75 15.78 10.33
N LEU A 217 -28.29 15.14 9.30
CA LEU A 217 -29.55 14.39 9.40
C LEU A 217 -29.30 13.07 10.11
N ASP A 218 -30.30 12.50 10.78
CA ASP A 218 -30.12 11.25 11.54
C ASP A 218 -29.58 10.09 10.71
N ARG A 219 -29.98 9.98 9.44
CA ARG A 219 -29.47 8.94 8.52
C ARG A 219 -27.97 9.07 8.21
N GLU A 220 -27.37 10.23 8.48
CA GLU A 220 -25.95 10.49 8.27
C GLU A 220 -25.14 10.30 9.55
N THR A 221 -25.73 9.63 10.53
CA THR A 221 -25.15 9.38 11.84
C THR A 221 -25.12 7.90 12.15
N VAL A 222 -24.15 7.51 12.96
CA VAL A 222 -23.94 6.15 13.44
C VAL A 222 -23.66 6.19 14.93
N ALA A 223 -24.03 5.12 15.64
CA ALA A 223 -23.84 5.02 17.08
C ALA A 223 -22.98 3.81 17.44
N CYS A 224 -22.17 3.94 18.49
CA CYS A 224 -21.49 2.81 19.09
C CYS A 224 -22.48 1.94 19.88
N SER A 225 -22.02 0.79 20.39
CA SER A 225 -22.86 -0.13 21.17
C SER A 225 -23.42 0.47 22.46
N ALA A 226 -22.80 1.52 23.02
CA ALA A 226 -23.31 2.31 24.15
C ALA A 226 -24.30 3.42 23.76
N GLY A 227 -24.49 3.69 22.47
CA GLY A 227 -25.40 4.72 21.97
C GLY A 227 -24.76 6.09 21.69
N HIS A 228 -23.46 6.28 21.91
CA HIS A 228 -22.76 7.51 21.52
C HIS A 228 -22.75 7.67 20.00
N LYS A 229 -23.31 8.78 19.53
CA LYS A 229 -23.58 9.02 18.10
C LYS A 229 -22.57 10.01 17.52
N ILE A 230 -22.13 9.79 16.29
CA ILE A 230 -21.31 10.70 15.48
C ILE A 230 -21.78 10.69 14.02
N CYS A 231 -21.27 11.59 13.19
CA CYS A 231 -21.55 11.53 11.75
C CYS A 231 -20.76 10.40 11.06
N CYS A 232 -21.33 9.82 10.01
CA CYS A 232 -20.70 8.74 9.22
C CYS A 232 -19.30 9.14 8.71
N GLY A 233 -19.13 10.41 8.31
CA GLY A 233 -17.86 10.91 7.79
C GLY A 233 -16.71 10.85 8.80
N CYS A 234 -16.95 11.23 10.05
CA CYS A 234 -15.91 11.16 11.09
C CYS A 234 -15.56 9.72 11.45
N LEU A 235 -16.53 8.80 11.48
CA LEU A 235 -16.23 7.37 11.67
C LEU A 235 -15.39 6.82 10.52
N HIS A 236 -15.81 7.10 9.28
CA HIS A 236 -15.11 6.69 8.07
C HIS A 236 -13.65 7.15 8.10
N GLU A 237 -13.43 8.46 8.23
CA GLU A 237 -12.09 9.04 8.25
C GLU A 237 -11.19 8.39 9.30
N GLN A 238 -11.71 8.17 10.51
CA GLN A 238 -10.93 7.56 11.58
C GLN A 238 -10.58 6.10 11.27
N ILE A 239 -11.49 5.32 10.71
CA ILE A 239 -11.20 3.95 10.31
C ILE A 239 -10.17 3.92 9.19
N ILE A 240 -10.34 4.74 8.14
CA ILE A 240 -9.38 4.79 7.01
C ILE A 240 -7.98 5.18 7.48
N LEU A 241 -7.86 6.11 8.42
CA LEU A 241 -6.57 6.45 9.05
C LEU A 241 -5.95 5.23 9.75
N ASN A 242 -6.72 4.52 10.57
CA ASN A 242 -6.24 3.31 11.25
C ASN A 242 -5.85 2.20 10.26
N LEU A 243 -6.62 2.02 9.17
CA LEU A 243 -6.32 1.02 8.15
C LEU A 243 -5.00 1.29 7.44
N LYS A 244 -4.63 2.57 7.22
CA LYS A 244 -3.32 2.93 6.66
C LYS A 244 -2.16 2.48 7.53
N GLU A 245 -2.36 2.43 8.85
CA GLU A 245 -1.39 1.93 9.83
C GLU A 245 -1.54 0.42 10.10
N SER A 246 -2.37 -0.29 9.33
CA SER A 246 -2.70 -1.71 9.52
C SER A 246 -3.34 -2.00 10.88
N ILE A 247 -4.19 -1.09 11.37
CA ILE A 247 -4.90 -1.21 12.64
C ILE A 247 -6.40 -1.34 12.34
N ALA A 248 -7.02 -2.43 12.78
CA ALA A 248 -8.48 -2.58 12.77
C ALA A 248 -9.07 -2.08 14.09
N ASN A 249 -9.33 -0.76 14.16
CA ASN A 249 -9.88 -0.12 15.36
C ASN A 249 -11.18 0.61 15.04
N ASN A 250 -12.27 0.10 15.62
CA ASN A 250 -13.63 0.63 15.58
C ASN A 250 -14.12 1.07 16.98
N SER A 251 -13.21 1.44 17.88
CA SER A 251 -13.57 1.92 19.21
C SER A 251 -14.37 3.22 19.15
N CYS A 252 -15.23 3.42 20.15
CA CYS A 252 -16.04 4.62 20.25
C CYS A 252 -15.18 5.88 20.31
N ILE A 253 -15.50 6.84 19.46
CA ILE A 253 -14.94 8.21 19.48
C ILE A 253 -16.01 9.27 19.75
N GLY A 254 -17.27 8.85 19.97
CA GLY A 254 -18.42 9.76 20.15
C GLY A 254 -18.69 10.17 21.61
N ASP A 255 -17.88 9.69 22.55
CA ASP A 255 -18.04 10.02 23.96
C ASP A 255 -17.21 11.26 24.30
N GLU A 256 -17.87 12.38 24.62
CA GLU A 256 -17.23 13.63 25.00
C GLU A 256 -16.40 13.51 26.29
N GLN A 257 -16.72 12.55 27.16
CA GLN A 257 -15.95 12.28 28.38
C GLN A 257 -14.77 11.32 28.13
N GLY A 258 -14.74 10.62 26.99
CA GLY A 258 -13.68 9.69 26.62
C GLY A 258 -13.58 8.44 27.51
N LEU A 259 -14.66 8.05 28.19
CA LEU A 259 -14.73 6.91 29.10
C LEU A 259 -15.31 5.66 28.44
N CYS A 260 -15.96 5.81 27.29
CA CYS A 260 -16.61 4.73 26.56
C CYS A 260 -15.59 3.75 25.96
N THR A 261 -15.66 2.48 26.37
CA THR A 261 -14.83 1.38 25.85
C THR A 261 -15.54 0.53 24.78
N GLU A 262 -16.77 0.89 24.43
CA GLU A 262 -17.56 0.17 23.42
C GLU A 262 -17.05 0.42 22.00
N LYS A 263 -17.44 -0.47 21.08
CA LYS A 263 -17.11 -0.39 19.66
C LYS A 263 -18.34 -0.04 18.81
N TYR A 264 -18.09 0.48 17.61
CA TYR A 264 -19.12 0.57 16.57
C TYR A 264 -19.45 -0.83 16.03
N PRO A 265 -20.74 -1.20 15.96
CA PRO A 265 -21.14 -2.52 15.53
C PRO A 265 -20.86 -2.73 14.05
N ASP A 266 -20.77 -3.99 13.64
CA ASP A 266 -20.47 -4.41 12.27
C ASP A 266 -21.42 -3.78 11.23
N ALA A 267 -22.71 -3.66 11.56
CA ALA A 267 -23.70 -2.99 10.71
C ALA A 267 -23.36 -1.50 10.46
N ALA A 268 -22.77 -0.80 11.45
CA ALA A 268 -22.32 0.57 11.27
C ALA A 268 -21.07 0.62 10.37
N LEU A 269 -20.17 -0.36 10.47
CA LEU A 269 -19.00 -0.46 9.60
C LEU A 269 -19.40 -0.71 8.15
N GLN A 270 -20.29 -1.67 7.90
CA GLN A 270 -20.81 -1.96 6.56
C GLN A 270 -21.59 -0.79 5.94
N TYR A 271 -22.23 0.04 6.78
CA TYR A 271 -22.94 1.23 6.32
C TYR A 271 -21.99 2.38 5.93
N VAL A 272 -20.84 2.47 6.61
CA VAL A 272 -19.91 3.60 6.49
C VAL A 272 -18.77 3.33 5.51
N LEU A 273 -18.28 2.10 5.43
CA LEU A 273 -17.17 1.68 4.58
C LEU A 273 -17.67 1.11 3.26
N ASP A 274 -16.88 1.29 2.21
CA ASP A 274 -17.10 0.53 0.97
C ASP A 274 -16.71 -0.95 1.15
N PRO A 275 -17.08 -1.84 0.21
CA PRO A 275 -16.79 -3.26 0.33
C PRO A 275 -15.29 -3.60 0.42
N GLU A 276 -14.41 -2.79 -0.19
CA GLU A 276 -12.97 -3.04 -0.21
C GLU A 276 -12.34 -2.69 1.14
N ASP A 277 -12.64 -1.50 1.67
CA ASP A 277 -12.14 -1.04 2.96
C ASP A 277 -12.74 -1.85 4.12
N TYR A 278 -14.01 -2.26 4.01
CA TYR A 278 -14.61 -3.16 4.98
C TYR A 278 -13.92 -4.53 4.99
N GLN A 279 -13.66 -5.11 3.83
CA GLN A 279 -12.92 -6.37 3.73
C GLN A 279 -11.51 -6.22 4.30
N ARG A 280 -10.84 -5.10 4.04
CA ARG A 280 -9.52 -4.79 4.61
C ARG A 280 -9.56 -4.68 6.13
N PHE A 281 -10.59 -4.05 6.70
CA PHE A 281 -10.80 -4.00 8.14
C PHE A 281 -10.93 -5.40 8.75
N GLN A 282 -11.84 -6.22 8.20
CA GLN A 282 -12.04 -7.61 8.66
C GLN A 282 -10.77 -8.45 8.56
N ASN A 283 -10.01 -8.26 7.49
CA ASN A 283 -8.74 -8.93 7.25
C ASN A 283 -7.74 -8.65 8.38
N ILE A 284 -7.54 -7.37 8.73
CA ILE A 284 -6.62 -6.97 9.79
C ILE A 284 -7.14 -7.44 11.16
N GLU A 285 -8.44 -7.31 11.44
CA GLU A 285 -9.03 -7.76 12.71
C GLU A 285 -8.86 -9.27 12.89
N THR A 286 -9.13 -10.05 11.85
CA THR A 286 -8.96 -11.51 11.85
C THR A 286 -7.49 -11.87 12.10
N ALA A 287 -6.55 -11.21 11.41
CA ALA A 287 -5.13 -11.45 11.61
C ALA A 287 -4.69 -11.17 13.06
N LEU A 288 -5.20 -10.10 13.66
CA LEU A 288 -4.93 -9.77 15.07
C LEU A 288 -5.48 -10.85 16.01
N ILE A 289 -6.73 -11.27 15.83
CA ILE A 289 -7.35 -12.33 16.64
C ILE A 289 -6.55 -13.63 16.52
N LEU A 290 -6.19 -14.02 15.30
CA LEU A 290 -5.39 -15.22 15.05
C LEU A 290 -4.00 -15.14 15.69
N SER A 291 -3.35 -13.97 15.69
CA SER A 291 -2.05 -13.78 16.35
C SER A 291 -2.11 -13.92 17.87
N GLN A 292 -3.26 -13.63 18.49
CA GLN A 292 -3.46 -13.75 19.93
C GLN A 292 -3.78 -15.19 20.36
N LEU A 293 -4.25 -16.03 19.43
CA LEU A 293 -4.42 -17.44 19.68
C LEU A 293 -3.04 -18.09 19.81
N LYS A 294 -2.67 -18.49 21.03
CA LYS A 294 -1.47 -19.32 21.30
C LYS A 294 -1.64 -20.76 20.80
N ASP A 295 -2.33 -20.96 19.68
CA ASP A 295 -2.51 -22.29 19.12
C ASP A 295 -1.33 -22.61 18.23
N THR A 296 -0.53 -23.60 18.64
CA THR A 296 0.59 -24.08 17.87
C THR A 296 0.15 -24.74 16.57
N LYS A 297 -1.17 -24.98 16.37
CA LYS A 297 -1.76 -25.63 15.20
C LYS A 297 -2.16 -24.75 14.03
N LEU A 298 -2.04 -23.44 14.14
CA LEU A 298 -2.46 -22.53 13.08
C LEU A 298 -1.38 -22.41 11.98
N LEU A 299 -1.79 -22.63 10.73
CA LEU A 299 -1.00 -22.35 9.54
C LEU A 299 -1.58 -21.12 8.86
N SER A 300 -0.74 -20.16 8.49
CA SER A 300 -1.18 -18.90 7.88
C SER A 300 -0.36 -18.62 6.63
N CYS A 301 -1.02 -18.07 5.60
CA CYS A 301 -0.36 -17.60 4.39
C CYS A 301 0.40 -16.29 4.69
N PRO A 302 1.66 -16.15 4.25
CA PRO A 302 2.38 -14.88 4.42
C PRO A 302 2.04 -13.83 3.34
N PHE A 303 1.23 -14.21 2.34
CA PHE A 303 0.87 -13.36 1.20
C PHE A 303 -0.60 -12.92 1.16
N CYS A 304 -1.44 -13.48 2.05
CA CYS A 304 -2.86 -13.10 2.18
C CYS A 304 -3.40 -13.59 3.53
N ASN A 305 -4.68 -13.33 3.81
CA ASN A 305 -5.28 -13.60 5.12
C ASN A 305 -5.79 -15.04 5.30
N TYR A 306 -5.49 -15.93 4.34
CA TYR A 306 -5.88 -17.34 4.46
C TYR A 306 -5.12 -18.02 5.59
N SER A 307 -5.85 -18.66 6.51
CA SER A 307 -5.29 -19.49 7.56
C SER A 307 -6.10 -20.78 7.70
N GLU A 308 -5.45 -21.85 8.13
CA GLU A 308 -6.06 -23.16 8.37
C GLU A 308 -5.39 -23.90 9.53
N ILE A 309 -6.11 -24.84 10.12
CA ILE A 309 -5.58 -25.70 11.16
C ILE A 309 -4.78 -26.83 10.51
N ALA A 310 -3.56 -27.06 11.00
CA ALA A 310 -2.72 -28.16 10.52
C ALA A 310 -3.40 -29.53 10.74
N PRO A 311 -3.21 -30.49 9.82
CA PRO A 311 -3.70 -31.86 10.01
C PRO A 311 -3.22 -32.46 11.33
N SER A 312 -4.11 -33.13 12.07
CA SER A 312 -3.81 -33.64 13.43
C SER A 312 -2.70 -34.69 13.47
N ASN A 313 -2.38 -35.30 12.34
CA ASN A 313 -1.40 -36.37 12.18
C ASN A 313 0.01 -35.87 11.79
N VAL A 314 0.23 -34.56 11.63
CA VAL A 314 1.52 -34.00 11.20
C VAL A 314 2.03 -32.99 12.21
N LYS A 315 3.33 -33.08 12.55
CA LYS A 315 3.98 -32.05 13.36
C LYS A 315 4.25 -30.83 12.50
N ILE A 316 3.91 -29.66 13.01
CA ILE A 316 3.98 -28.41 12.23
C ILE A 316 5.40 -27.99 11.88
N ASP A 317 6.38 -28.40 12.69
CA ASP A 317 7.79 -28.19 12.40
C ASP A 317 8.29 -28.98 11.19
N GLU A 318 7.59 -30.05 10.82
CA GLU A 318 7.86 -30.91 9.65
C GLU A 318 7.19 -30.36 8.37
N ILE A 319 6.22 -29.46 8.51
CA ILE A 319 5.55 -28.82 7.37
C ILE A 319 6.47 -27.70 6.84
N ILE A 320 7.13 -27.98 5.71
CA ILE A 320 8.02 -27.03 5.03
C ILE A 320 7.23 -26.16 4.05
N THR A 321 6.19 -26.70 3.42
CA THR A 321 5.40 -26.02 2.39
C THR A 321 3.99 -25.73 2.87
N PHE A 322 3.53 -24.51 2.60
CA PHE A 322 2.14 -24.11 2.83
C PHE A 322 1.48 -23.77 1.49
N HIS A 323 0.38 -24.44 1.18
CA HIS A 323 -0.41 -24.22 -0.04
C HIS A 323 -1.63 -23.39 0.32
N CYS A 324 -1.65 -22.13 -0.11
CA CYS A 324 -2.77 -21.25 0.15
C CYS A 324 -4.01 -21.73 -0.62
N LYS A 325 -5.11 -22.04 0.09
CA LYS A 325 -6.38 -22.46 -0.55
C LYS A 325 -7.32 -21.30 -0.88
N ASN A 326 -6.90 -20.05 -0.66
CA ASN A 326 -7.63 -18.89 -1.15
C ASN A 326 -7.54 -18.87 -2.70
N PRO A 327 -8.69 -18.95 -3.42
CA PRO A 327 -8.71 -18.99 -4.89
C PRO A 327 -8.03 -17.79 -5.57
N GLN A 328 -8.00 -16.62 -4.91
CA GLN A 328 -7.38 -15.42 -5.45
C GLN A 328 -5.86 -15.37 -5.20
N CYS A 329 -5.35 -16.17 -4.26
CA CYS A 329 -3.93 -16.17 -3.89
C CYS A 329 -3.19 -17.38 -4.49
N GLY A 330 -3.60 -18.61 -4.13
CA GLY A 330 -3.01 -19.85 -4.66
C GLY A 330 -1.50 -20.06 -4.42
N VAL A 331 -0.82 -19.15 -3.72
CA VAL A 331 0.64 -19.17 -3.54
C VAL A 331 1.08 -20.37 -2.71
N VAL A 332 2.18 -20.99 -3.13
CA VAL A 332 2.93 -21.97 -2.34
C VAL A 332 4.10 -21.26 -1.66
N SER A 333 4.14 -21.31 -0.34
CA SER A 333 5.13 -20.60 0.48
C SER A 333 5.96 -21.56 1.34
N CYS A 334 7.17 -21.13 1.68
CA CYS A 334 8.06 -21.80 2.62
C CYS A 334 7.71 -21.38 4.05
N ARG A 335 7.29 -22.33 4.88
CA ARG A 335 6.94 -22.12 6.29
C ARG A 335 8.10 -21.63 7.17
N LYS A 336 9.35 -21.92 6.78
CA LYS A 336 10.54 -21.60 7.59
C LYS A 336 11.01 -20.16 7.41
N CYS A 337 10.72 -19.54 6.27
CA CYS A 337 11.19 -18.19 5.96
C CYS A 337 10.09 -17.27 5.43
N GLU A 338 8.86 -17.78 5.30
CA GLU A 338 7.66 -17.05 4.84
C GLU A 338 7.77 -16.45 3.43
N LYS A 339 8.70 -16.97 2.62
CA LYS A 339 8.90 -16.57 1.21
C LYS A 339 8.25 -17.57 0.25
N LEU A 340 8.24 -17.22 -1.04
CA LEU A 340 7.82 -18.14 -2.10
C LEU A 340 8.58 -19.46 -2.02
N TYR A 341 7.90 -20.57 -2.31
CA TYR A 341 8.52 -21.89 -2.33
C TYR A 341 9.74 -21.90 -3.25
N HIS A 342 10.85 -22.42 -2.71
CA HIS A 342 12.17 -22.27 -3.35
C HIS A 342 13.03 -23.54 -3.24
N LEU A 343 12.47 -24.71 -2.89
CA LEU A 343 13.27 -25.95 -2.97
C LEU A 343 13.53 -26.32 -4.45
N PRO A 344 14.74 -26.77 -4.80
CA PRO A 344 15.76 -27.38 -3.93
C PRO A 344 16.69 -26.41 -3.17
N ASP A 345 16.64 -25.11 -3.44
CA ASP A 345 17.46 -24.13 -2.71
C ASP A 345 17.01 -24.04 -1.25
N LEU A 346 17.95 -24.23 -0.32
CA LEU A 346 17.64 -24.13 1.11
C LEU A 346 17.44 -22.66 1.51
N CYS A 347 16.42 -22.38 2.34
CA CYS A 347 16.25 -21.02 2.88
C CYS A 347 17.40 -20.67 3.83
N PRO A 348 17.68 -19.37 4.06
CA PRO A 348 18.74 -18.96 4.98
C PRO A 348 18.67 -19.62 6.38
N PRO A 349 17.49 -19.75 7.03
CA PRO A 349 17.36 -20.51 8.28
C PRO A 349 17.79 -21.98 8.17
N MET A 350 17.38 -22.68 7.10
CA MET A 350 17.75 -24.08 6.86
C MET A 350 19.23 -24.23 6.48
N LYS A 351 19.79 -23.28 5.72
CA LYS A 351 21.23 -23.21 5.43
C LYS A 351 22.02 -23.06 6.72
N ALA A 352 21.66 -22.10 7.58
CA ALA A 352 22.31 -21.88 8.86
C ALA A 352 22.25 -23.12 9.76
N GLN A 353 21.08 -23.78 9.88
CA GLN A 353 20.92 -25.00 10.67
C GLN A 353 21.82 -26.15 10.17
N LYS A 354 21.88 -26.38 8.85
CA LYS A 354 22.79 -27.39 8.28
C LYS A 354 24.26 -27.01 8.46
N GLY A 355 24.60 -25.73 8.33
CA GLY A 355 25.93 -25.20 8.60
C GLY A 355 26.37 -25.45 10.05
N ILE A 356 25.50 -25.16 11.03
CA ILE A 356 25.75 -25.41 12.45
C ILE A 356 26.00 -26.91 12.68
N GLN A 357 25.15 -27.78 12.12
CA GLN A 357 25.30 -29.22 12.30
C GLN A 357 26.62 -29.74 11.71
N SER A 358 26.97 -29.32 10.49
CA SER A 358 28.23 -29.70 9.83
C SER A 358 29.45 -29.22 10.61
N LEU A 359 29.44 -27.96 11.07
CA LEU A 359 30.50 -27.39 11.89
C LEU A 359 30.66 -28.14 13.22
N ARG A 360 29.55 -28.42 13.93
CA ARG A 360 29.58 -29.21 15.17
C ARG A 360 30.22 -30.58 14.96
N MET A 361 29.86 -31.29 13.89
CA MET A 361 30.46 -32.60 13.56
C MET A 361 31.96 -32.50 13.28
N ALA A 362 32.40 -31.45 12.58
CA ALA A 362 33.82 -31.22 12.32
C ALA A 362 34.63 -30.97 13.61
N VAL A 363 34.07 -30.20 14.55
CA VAL A 363 34.68 -29.95 15.87
C VAL A 363 34.72 -31.23 16.70
N ILE A 364 33.63 -32.00 16.75
CA ILE A 364 33.59 -33.29 17.46
C ILE A 364 34.68 -34.24 16.94
N ALA A 365 34.80 -34.38 15.61
CA ALA A 365 35.82 -35.24 15.01
C ALA A 365 37.24 -34.77 15.37
N ALA A 366 37.50 -33.46 15.37
CA ALA A 366 38.80 -32.91 15.74
C ALA A 366 39.13 -33.18 17.22
N VAL A 367 38.19 -32.91 18.13
CA VAL A 367 38.32 -33.17 19.57
C VAL A 367 38.54 -34.66 19.85
N GLU A 368 37.79 -35.52 19.16
CA GLU A 368 37.95 -36.98 19.28
C GLU A 368 39.38 -37.42 18.91
N THR A 369 39.99 -36.85 17.88
CA THR A 369 41.38 -37.20 17.52
C THR A 369 42.44 -36.75 18.53
N ILE A 370 42.11 -35.78 19.38
CA ILE A 370 42.99 -35.28 20.44
C ILE A 370 42.96 -36.21 21.65
N LEU A 371 41.77 -36.66 22.01
CA LEU A 371 41.55 -37.54 23.17
C LEU A 371 41.82 -39.01 22.86
N LEU A 372 41.49 -39.43 21.64
CA LEU A 372 41.67 -40.78 21.14
C LEU A 372 42.78 -40.78 20.09
N ARG A 373 44.01 -40.93 20.58
CA ARG A 373 45.22 -40.98 19.75
C ARG A 373 45.31 -42.34 19.06
N GLY A 374 45.59 -42.32 17.76
CA GLY A 374 45.74 -43.54 16.96
C GLY A 374 47.17 -44.05 16.99
N CYS A 375 47.35 -45.36 17.20
CA CYS A 375 48.66 -46.00 17.00
C CYS A 375 49.14 -45.79 15.56
N PRO A 376 50.38 -45.35 15.30
CA PRO A 376 50.86 -45.12 13.94
C PRO A 376 50.92 -46.41 13.11
N GLY A 377 51.12 -47.57 13.74
CA GLY A 377 51.22 -48.88 13.08
C GLY A 377 49.88 -49.50 12.70
N CYS A 378 48.91 -49.55 13.62
CA CYS A 378 47.63 -50.26 13.41
C CYS A 378 46.39 -49.37 13.55
N LYS A 379 46.55 -48.06 13.78
CA LYS A 379 45.47 -47.05 13.94
C LYS A 379 44.51 -47.28 15.11
N THR A 380 44.69 -48.33 15.90
CA THR A 380 43.94 -48.55 17.15
C THR A 380 44.00 -47.33 18.05
N LYS A 381 42.83 -46.89 18.49
CA LYS A 381 42.66 -45.73 19.37
C LYS A 381 43.04 -46.07 20.81
N GLY A 382 43.76 -45.16 21.46
CA GLY A 382 44.12 -45.26 22.87
C GLY A 382 44.09 -43.88 23.53
N MET A 383 43.80 -43.89 24.83
CA MET A 383 43.81 -42.71 25.70
C MET A 383 44.80 -42.94 26.84
N LYS A 384 45.44 -41.87 27.30
CA LYS A 384 46.30 -41.86 28.48
C LYS A 384 45.72 -40.86 29.48
N TYR A 385 45.70 -41.24 30.76
CA TYR A 385 45.26 -40.36 31.86
C TYR A 385 46.46 -39.74 32.60
N TYR A 386 47.52 -40.51 32.86
CA TYR A 386 48.72 -40.07 33.57
C TYR A 386 49.95 -40.88 33.14
N GLY A 387 51.14 -40.41 33.48
CA GLY A 387 52.41 -41.14 33.31
C GLY A 387 53.23 -40.76 32.07
N CYS A 388 54.02 -41.71 31.57
CA CYS A 388 54.97 -41.49 30.48
C CYS A 388 54.27 -41.38 29.11
N ASN A 389 54.69 -40.43 28.28
CA ASN A 389 54.21 -40.28 26.90
C ASN A 389 54.81 -41.31 25.93
N PHE A 390 55.77 -42.12 26.39
CA PHE A 390 56.24 -43.31 25.66
C PHE A 390 55.17 -44.41 25.77
N MET A 391 54.45 -44.63 24.69
CA MET A 391 53.39 -45.64 24.60
C MET A 391 53.89 -46.86 23.83
N THR A 392 53.48 -48.06 24.26
CA THR A 392 53.63 -49.29 23.49
C THR A 392 52.26 -49.82 23.13
N CYS A 393 51.97 -49.95 21.84
CA CYS A 393 50.68 -50.45 21.39
C CYS A 393 50.47 -51.90 21.86
N LYS A 394 49.33 -52.19 22.51
CA LYS A 394 49.03 -53.55 22.98
C LYS A 394 48.83 -54.54 21.82
N GLN A 395 48.31 -54.08 20.69
CA GLN A 395 47.98 -54.89 19.52
C GLN A 395 49.20 -55.16 18.62
N CYS A 396 49.83 -54.12 18.06
CA CYS A 396 50.92 -54.28 17.09
C CYS A 396 52.34 -54.07 17.68
N LYS A 397 52.44 -53.82 19.00
CA LYS A 397 53.71 -53.59 19.73
C LYS A 397 54.53 -52.38 19.26
N THR A 398 54.05 -51.57 18.32
CA THR A 398 54.70 -50.31 17.92
C THR A 398 54.85 -49.39 19.13
N LYS A 399 56.06 -48.88 19.32
CA LYS A 399 56.40 -47.84 20.30
C LYS A 399 56.16 -46.47 19.65
N TYR A 400 55.44 -45.59 20.33
CA TYR A 400 55.08 -44.27 19.78
C TYR A 400 54.93 -43.24 20.90
N CYS A 401 55.01 -41.96 20.55
CA CYS A 401 54.76 -40.87 21.47
C CYS A 401 53.26 -40.52 21.51
N TYR A 402 52.67 -40.43 22.70
CA TYR A 402 51.26 -40.07 22.88
C TYR A 402 50.95 -38.65 22.35
N VAL A 403 51.85 -37.70 22.57
CA VAL A 403 51.67 -36.28 22.22
C VAL A 403 51.62 -36.07 20.71
N CYS A 404 52.64 -36.54 19.99
CA CYS A 404 52.74 -36.32 18.54
C CYS A 404 52.23 -37.49 17.69
N SER A 405 51.87 -38.62 18.30
CA SER A 405 51.46 -39.86 17.61
C SER A 405 52.50 -40.46 16.65
N ASN A 406 53.74 -39.96 16.67
CA ASN A 406 54.81 -40.47 15.81
C ASN A 406 55.44 -41.74 16.39
N PRO A 407 55.86 -42.69 15.53
CA PRO A 407 56.59 -43.87 15.96
C PRO A 407 57.93 -43.48 16.59
N ILE A 408 58.35 -44.21 17.62
CA ILE A 408 59.66 -44.05 18.25
C ILE A 408 60.58 -45.08 17.61
N VAL A 409 61.39 -44.62 16.66
CA VAL A 409 62.34 -45.44 15.89
C VAL A 409 63.78 -45.34 16.40
N GLU A 410 64.11 -44.28 17.14
CA GLU A 410 65.45 -44.00 17.67
C GLU A 410 65.52 -44.15 19.20
N ASP A 411 66.71 -44.52 19.69
CA ASP A 411 67.10 -44.53 21.10
C ASP A 411 68.36 -43.65 21.28
N PRO A 412 68.32 -42.55 22.05
CA PRO A 412 67.21 -42.09 22.91
C PRO A 412 66.03 -41.48 22.13
N PRO A 413 64.78 -41.64 22.62
CA PRO A 413 63.61 -41.04 21.99
C PRO A 413 63.67 -39.50 21.90
N HIS A 414 62.81 -38.89 21.07
CA HIS A 414 62.75 -37.44 20.80
C HIS A 414 62.29 -36.56 21.98
N PHE A 415 62.01 -37.14 23.15
CA PHE A 415 61.51 -36.36 24.29
C PHE A 415 62.52 -35.30 24.71
N ASP A 416 62.02 -34.08 24.96
CA ASP A 416 62.79 -32.92 25.39
C ASP A 416 63.92 -32.51 24.41
N LYS A 417 63.81 -32.91 23.14
CA LYS A 417 64.79 -32.63 22.08
C LYS A 417 64.13 -32.05 20.82
N ALA A 418 64.89 -31.26 20.08
CA ALA A 418 64.50 -30.82 18.74
C ALA A 418 64.26 -32.04 17.82
N PRO A 419 63.31 -31.97 16.86
CA PRO A 419 62.51 -30.81 16.49
C PRO A 419 61.17 -30.68 17.21
N THR A 420 60.71 -31.71 17.94
CA THR A 420 59.33 -31.75 18.47
C THR A 420 59.21 -31.36 19.94
N PHE A 421 60.28 -31.42 20.73
CA PHE A 421 60.33 -31.07 22.15
C PHE A 421 59.17 -31.67 22.98
N CYS A 422 58.72 -32.87 22.65
CA CYS A 422 57.61 -33.50 23.37
C CYS A 422 58.03 -33.82 24.80
N PRO A 423 57.21 -33.51 25.82
CA PRO A 423 57.55 -33.83 27.20
C PRO A 423 57.52 -35.33 27.41
N ARG A 424 58.50 -35.87 28.15
CA ARG A 424 58.49 -37.30 28.52
C ARG A 424 57.34 -37.67 29.45
N TYR A 425 56.99 -36.77 30.36
CA TYR A 425 55.92 -36.93 31.33
C TYR A 425 55.03 -35.70 31.32
N GLU A 426 53.72 -35.91 31.35
CA GLU A 426 52.73 -34.85 31.48
C GLU A 426 51.46 -35.40 32.13
N ASP A 427 50.70 -34.50 32.76
CA ASP A 427 49.35 -34.77 33.24
C ASP A 427 48.34 -34.48 32.14
N SER A 428 47.72 -35.55 31.62
CA SER A 428 46.74 -35.44 30.54
C SER A 428 45.44 -34.79 31.02
N LEU A 429 45.13 -34.82 32.33
CA LEU A 429 43.97 -34.13 32.89
C LEU A 429 44.10 -32.60 32.82
N ILE A 430 45.34 -32.08 32.74
CA ILE A 430 45.62 -30.65 32.62
C ILE A 430 45.85 -30.26 31.15
N GLU A 431 46.65 -31.04 30.42
CA GLU A 431 47.05 -30.69 29.06
C GLU A 431 45.99 -30.98 28.00
N ASP A 432 45.19 -32.04 28.14
CA ASP A 432 44.20 -32.38 27.13
C ASP A 432 43.05 -31.36 27.05
N PRO A 433 42.50 -30.78 28.14
CA PRO A 433 41.56 -29.66 28.04
C PRO A 433 42.10 -28.46 27.24
N ARG A 434 43.38 -28.11 27.44
CA ARG A 434 44.04 -27.04 26.67
C ARG A 434 44.11 -27.39 25.18
N ARG A 435 44.55 -28.62 24.86
CA ARG A 435 44.64 -29.12 23.47
C ARG A 435 43.28 -29.22 22.80
N VAL A 436 42.25 -29.65 23.54
CA VAL A 436 40.85 -29.73 23.07
C VAL A 436 40.34 -28.35 22.70
N ARG A 437 40.62 -27.32 23.52
CA ARG A 437 40.28 -25.93 23.19
C ARG A 437 40.96 -25.46 21.91
N GLU A 438 42.29 -25.59 21.83
CA GLU A 438 43.07 -25.19 20.66
C GLU A 438 42.63 -25.95 19.40
N GLY A 439 42.34 -27.24 19.54
CA GLY A 439 41.85 -28.12 18.49
C GLY A 439 40.46 -27.73 18.00
N ALA A 440 39.54 -27.41 18.90
CA ALA A 440 38.20 -26.94 18.56
C ALA A 440 38.24 -25.59 17.84
N GLU A 441 39.02 -24.61 18.35
CA GLU A 441 39.20 -23.30 17.70
C GLU A 441 39.84 -23.43 16.32
N LYS A 442 40.84 -24.31 16.18
CA LYS A 442 41.45 -24.60 14.89
C LYS A 442 40.45 -25.27 13.94
N ALA A 443 39.67 -26.25 14.40
CA ALA A 443 38.66 -26.92 13.59
C ALA A 443 37.58 -25.95 13.10
N VAL A 444 37.15 -25.00 13.94
CA VAL A 444 36.22 -23.93 13.53
C VAL A 444 36.82 -23.07 12.44
N ARG A 445 38.08 -22.61 12.61
CA ARG A 445 38.76 -21.78 11.60
C ARG A 445 38.94 -22.53 10.28
N ASP A 446 39.42 -23.76 10.32
CA ASP A 446 39.66 -24.58 9.13
C ASP A 446 38.36 -24.88 8.38
N TRP A 447 37.29 -25.23 9.12
CA TRP A 447 35.98 -25.49 8.53
C TRP A 447 35.42 -24.22 7.87
N LYS A 448 35.50 -23.06 8.52
CA LYS A 448 35.06 -21.77 7.95
C LYS A 448 35.84 -21.39 6.69
N ALA A 449 37.15 -21.64 6.65
CA ALA A 449 37.97 -21.40 5.47
C ALA A 449 37.53 -22.24 4.26
N GLN A 450 37.02 -23.45 4.50
CA GLN A 450 36.48 -24.35 3.46
C GLN A 450 35.00 -24.06 3.13
N ASN A 451 34.30 -23.28 3.96
CA ASN A 451 32.87 -23.01 3.86
C ASN A 451 32.59 -21.50 3.99
N PRO A 452 33.02 -20.67 3.02
CA PRO A 452 32.96 -19.21 3.11
C PRO A 452 31.53 -18.65 3.27
N ASP A 453 30.52 -19.36 2.75
CA ASP A 453 29.09 -19.02 2.90
C ASP A 453 28.60 -19.01 4.36
N PHE A 454 29.40 -19.56 5.28
CA PHE A 454 29.10 -19.67 6.71
C PHE A 454 30.14 -18.95 7.59
N ALA A 455 30.89 -17.99 7.06
CA ALA A 455 31.94 -17.28 7.80
C ALA A 455 31.47 -16.66 9.14
N ASN A 456 30.24 -16.14 9.15
CA ASN A 456 29.62 -15.47 10.31
C ASN A 456 28.93 -16.43 11.29
N LEU A 457 29.00 -17.74 11.06
CA LEU A 457 28.34 -18.73 11.92
C LEU A 457 29.11 -18.90 13.24
N GLU A 458 28.43 -18.82 14.37
CA GLU A 458 29.03 -18.96 15.70
C GLU A 458 28.53 -20.23 16.39
N ILE A 459 29.43 -20.87 17.15
CA ILE A 459 29.11 -21.99 18.02
C ILE A 459 29.79 -21.78 19.36
N ASP A 460 29.16 -22.27 20.43
CA ASP A 460 29.78 -22.27 21.75
C ASP A 460 30.79 -23.43 21.85
N ILE A 461 32.07 -23.08 21.81
CA ILE A 461 33.18 -24.06 21.90
C ILE A 461 33.22 -24.70 23.31
N THR A 462 32.64 -24.07 24.34
CA THR A 462 32.64 -24.63 25.70
C THR A 462 31.82 -25.91 25.81
N GLU A 463 30.86 -26.13 24.91
CA GLU A 463 30.07 -27.37 24.80
C GLU A 463 30.94 -28.63 24.59
N PHE A 464 32.14 -28.47 24.02
CA PHE A 464 33.05 -29.58 23.68
C PHE A 464 34.19 -29.77 24.69
N MET A 465 34.21 -28.98 25.76
CA MET A 465 35.27 -29.04 26.76
C MET A 465 35.01 -30.22 27.72
N ILE A 466 36.08 -30.91 28.10
CA ILE A 466 36.02 -31.92 29.17
C ILE A 466 35.80 -31.18 30.49
N LYS A 467 34.78 -31.58 31.24
CA LYS A 467 34.48 -31.06 32.57
C LYS A 467 35.30 -31.75 33.64
#